data_AF-A0A536BZQ9-F1
#
_entry.id   AF-A0A536BZQ9-F1
#
_cell.length_a   1.000
_cell.length_b   1.000
_cell.length_c   1.000
_cell.angle_alpha   90.00
_cell.angle_beta   90.00
_cell.angle_gamma   90.00
#
_symmetry.space_group_name_H-M   'P 1'
#
loop_
_entity.id
_entity.type
_entity.pdbx_description
1 polymer ?
#
loop_
_entity_poly.entity_id
_entity_poly.type
_entity_poly.pdbx_seq_one_letter_code
_entity_poly.pdbx_strand_id
1 'polypeptide(L)'
;MVLQPGIYVFAGGGVKLNAGGTITSVQGGTGAPAPVMFYNTDNPATGTGQADIDFTATSTLKVHAIATGPYKGILVWNDGKGSNPSAQVTLGGQVSLDIAGTIYSPKGLVKLEGGSGVGSTAAVQIIAWQFDVGGNANLDMPYDPTQLYQFPSKGLVH
;
A
#
# COMPACT_ATOMS: atom_id res chain seq x y z
N MET A 1 11.03 -11.65 -0.57
CA MET A 1 11.16 -10.97 -1.86
C MET A 1 11.72 -9.58 -1.64
N VAL A 2 12.48 -9.07 -2.59
CA VAL A 2 13.09 -7.74 -2.47
C VAL A 2 12.65 -6.93 -3.70
N LEU A 3 12.16 -5.71 -3.50
CA LEU A 3 11.61 -4.85 -4.55
C LEU A 3 12.58 -3.73 -4.91
N GLN A 4 12.82 -3.54 -6.20
CA GLN A 4 13.53 -2.39 -6.70
C GLN A 4 12.62 -1.15 -6.62
N PRO A 5 13.19 0.05 -6.51
CA PRO A 5 12.42 1.28 -6.67
C PRO A 5 11.62 1.26 -7.98
N GLY A 6 10.32 1.53 -7.93
CA GLY A 6 9.52 1.56 -9.16
C GLY A 6 8.01 1.36 -8.99
N ILE A 7 7.32 1.30 -10.12
CA ILE A 7 5.88 1.07 -10.19
C ILE A 7 5.66 -0.41 -10.56
N TYR A 8 4.92 -1.11 -9.71
CA TYR A 8 4.53 -2.50 -9.88
C TYR A 8 3.06 -2.57 -10.28
N VAL A 9 2.80 -3.06 -11.49
CA VAL A 9 1.45 -3.19 -12.04
C VAL A 9 0.96 -4.62 -11.85
N PHE A 10 -0.10 -4.78 -11.06
CA PHE A 10 -0.86 -6.01 -10.94
C PHE A 10 -2.04 -5.95 -11.90
N ALA A 11 -1.83 -6.48 -13.10
CA ALA A 11 -2.80 -6.49 -14.18
C ALA A 11 -3.54 -7.84 -14.21
N GLY A 12 -4.61 -7.94 -13.43
CA GLY A 12 -5.39 -9.15 -13.23
C GLY A 12 -4.77 -10.14 -12.22
N GLY A 13 -5.62 -10.89 -11.52
CA GLY A 13 -5.23 -11.95 -10.58
C GLY A 13 -4.89 -11.48 -9.16
N GLY A 14 -4.69 -10.17 -8.94
CA GLY A 14 -4.34 -9.61 -7.63
C GLY A 14 -2.95 -10.05 -7.16
N VAL A 15 -2.66 -9.81 -5.89
CA VAL A 15 -1.40 -10.26 -5.28
C VAL A 15 -1.63 -10.68 -3.85
N LYS A 16 -1.06 -11.83 -3.47
CA LYS A 16 -1.07 -12.32 -2.09
C LYS A 16 0.34 -12.71 -1.68
N LEU A 17 0.80 -12.21 -0.54
CA LEU A 17 2.04 -12.70 0.07
C LEU A 17 1.75 -13.94 0.91
N ASN A 18 2.36 -15.07 0.53
CA ASN A 18 2.30 -16.30 1.32
C ASN A 18 3.23 -16.25 2.54
N ALA A 19 2.92 -17.05 3.57
CA ALA A 19 3.59 -17.07 4.85
C ALA A 19 5.13 -17.18 4.75
N GLY A 20 5.85 -16.36 5.53
CA GLY A 20 7.32 -16.27 5.50
C GLY A 20 7.90 -15.27 4.49
N GLY A 21 7.06 -14.62 3.68
CA GLY A 21 7.49 -13.57 2.76
C GLY A 21 7.91 -12.28 3.49
N THR A 22 9.14 -11.83 3.25
CA THR A 22 9.59 -10.46 3.55
C THR A 22 9.42 -9.58 2.30
N ILE A 23 9.03 -8.32 2.44
CA ILE A 23 9.18 -7.29 1.39
C ILE A 23 10.05 -6.15 1.94
N THR A 24 11.20 -5.91 1.28
CA THR A 24 12.14 -4.82 1.57
C THR A 24 12.78 -4.29 0.28
N SER A 25 13.56 -3.21 0.35
CA SER A 25 14.25 -2.59 -0.80
C SER A 25 15.41 -3.43 -1.34
N VAL A 26 15.63 -3.42 -2.67
CA VAL A 26 16.83 -4.05 -3.31
C VAL A 26 18.07 -3.21 -3.08
N GLN A 27 17.91 -1.89 -2.90
CA GLN A 27 18.97 -1.04 -2.39
C GLN A 27 19.00 -1.11 -0.86
N GLY A 28 19.91 -1.94 -0.36
CA GLY A 28 20.38 -1.88 1.02
C GLY A 28 20.10 -3.15 1.79
N GLY A 29 21.12 -3.99 1.94
CA GLY A 29 21.17 -5.09 2.91
C GLY A 29 21.10 -4.63 4.38
N THR A 30 20.33 -3.56 4.66
CA THR A 30 20.12 -2.90 5.94
C THR A 30 18.63 -2.81 6.33
N GLY A 31 17.70 -3.33 5.51
CA GLY A 31 16.29 -3.39 5.88
C GLY A 31 15.56 -2.04 5.82
N ALA A 32 15.96 -1.17 4.88
CA ALA A 32 15.26 0.07 4.58
C ALA A 32 13.95 -0.18 3.78
N PRO A 33 12.96 0.73 3.87
CA PRO A 33 11.72 0.61 3.11
C PRO A 33 11.93 0.69 1.59
N ALA A 34 11.24 -0.17 0.83
CA ALA A 34 11.27 -0.13 -0.63
C ALA A 34 10.44 1.05 -1.16
N PRO A 35 11.01 1.98 -1.96
CA PRO A 35 10.25 3.07 -2.57
C PRO A 35 9.47 2.57 -3.78
N VAL A 36 8.20 2.23 -3.59
CA VAL A 36 7.38 1.54 -4.59
C VAL A 36 5.99 2.15 -4.71
N MET A 37 5.36 1.92 -5.85
CA MET A 37 3.94 2.14 -6.05
C MET A 37 3.33 0.86 -6.57
N PHE A 38 2.24 0.40 -5.95
CA PHE A 38 1.46 -0.73 -6.43
C PHE A 38 0.24 -0.22 -7.18
N TYR A 39 0.11 -0.59 -8.46
CA TYR A 39 -1.03 -0.25 -9.29
C TYR A 39 -1.84 -1.51 -9.60
N ASN A 40 -3.05 -1.60 -9.07
CA ASN A 40 -3.93 -2.75 -9.26
C ASN A 40 -5.05 -2.41 -10.24
N THR A 41 -5.14 -3.18 -11.32
CA THR A 41 -6.09 -2.97 -12.42
C THR A 41 -6.39 -4.29 -13.11
N ASP A 42 -7.21 -4.23 -14.16
CA ASP A 42 -7.55 -5.37 -14.99
C ASP A 42 -6.39 -5.85 -15.84
N ASN A 43 -6.50 -7.10 -16.30
CA ASN A 43 -5.62 -7.58 -17.35
C ASN A 43 -5.90 -6.79 -18.65
N PRO A 44 -4.89 -6.14 -19.27
CA PRO A 44 -5.09 -5.31 -20.47
C PRO A 44 -5.58 -6.10 -21.67
N ALA A 45 -5.37 -7.43 -21.72
CA ALA A 45 -5.81 -8.28 -22.82
C ALA A 45 -7.29 -8.66 -22.73
N THR A 46 -7.83 -8.84 -21.52
CA THR A 46 -9.21 -9.27 -21.30
C THR A 46 -10.12 -8.15 -20.80
N GLY A 47 -9.56 -7.03 -20.34
CA GLY A 47 -10.30 -5.95 -19.69
C GLY A 47 -10.98 -6.36 -18.39
N THR A 48 -10.52 -7.46 -17.78
CA THR A 48 -11.10 -8.04 -16.57
C THR A 48 -10.05 -8.64 -15.65
N GLY A 49 -10.44 -8.97 -14.43
CA GLY A 49 -9.66 -9.82 -13.53
C GLY A 49 -8.96 -9.08 -12.40
N GLN A 50 -9.21 -7.78 -12.20
CA GLN A 50 -8.80 -7.08 -10.98
C GLN A 50 -9.23 -7.89 -9.74
N ALA A 51 -8.30 -8.09 -8.81
CA ALA A 51 -8.54 -8.86 -7.59
C ALA A 51 -7.79 -8.24 -6.41
N ASP A 52 -7.92 -8.85 -5.23
CA ASP A 52 -7.43 -8.28 -3.98
C ASP A 52 -5.91 -8.14 -3.93
N ILE A 53 -5.46 -7.10 -3.23
CA ILE A 53 -4.07 -6.95 -2.79
C ILE A 53 -4.03 -7.34 -1.32
N ASP A 54 -3.24 -8.37 -1.01
CA ASP A 54 -3.09 -8.87 0.34
C ASP A 54 -1.60 -9.01 0.70
N PHE A 55 -1.13 -8.07 1.51
CA PHE A 55 0.20 -8.08 2.10
C PHE A 55 0.13 -8.33 3.60
N THR A 56 -0.37 -9.49 4.02
CA THR A 56 -0.48 -9.90 5.43
C THR A 56 0.55 -10.93 5.92
N ALA A 57 1.66 -11.15 5.19
CA ALA A 57 2.62 -12.21 5.52
C ALA A 57 3.42 -11.99 6.80
N THR A 58 3.58 -13.00 7.65
CA THR A 58 4.09 -12.95 9.03
C THR A 58 5.46 -12.31 9.34
N SER A 59 6.35 -12.06 8.37
CA SER A 59 7.74 -11.66 8.67
C SER A 59 7.96 -10.14 8.74
N THR A 60 8.00 -9.44 7.61
CA THR A 60 8.38 -8.02 7.55
C THR A 60 7.83 -7.37 6.28
N LEU A 61 7.18 -6.22 6.44
CA LEU A 61 6.69 -5.37 5.35
C LEU A 61 7.25 -3.97 5.52
N LYS A 62 8.20 -3.58 4.67
CA LYS A 62 8.78 -2.23 4.66
C LYS A 62 8.70 -1.61 3.27
N VAL A 63 7.73 -0.74 3.06
CA VAL A 63 7.45 -0.12 1.76
C VAL A 63 7.03 1.34 1.93
N HIS A 64 7.72 2.24 1.25
CA HIS A 64 7.37 3.66 1.19
C HIS A 64 6.93 4.02 -0.21
N ALA A 65 6.07 5.03 -0.36
CA ALA A 65 5.69 5.53 -1.67
C ALA A 65 6.90 6.05 -2.45
N ILE A 66 6.79 6.03 -3.78
CA ILE A 66 7.81 6.62 -4.65
C ILE A 66 7.98 8.13 -4.35
N ALA A 67 9.23 8.60 -4.30
CA ALA A 67 9.55 9.97 -3.90
C ALA A 67 9.55 10.99 -5.07
N THR A 68 9.41 10.52 -6.31
CA THR A 68 9.49 11.35 -7.53
C THR A 68 8.49 10.88 -8.58
N GLY A 69 8.29 11.69 -9.63
CA GLY A 69 7.36 11.41 -10.72
C GLY A 69 5.91 11.82 -10.43
N PRO A 70 4.99 11.60 -11.39
CA PRO A 70 3.60 12.05 -11.29
C PRO A 70 2.81 11.35 -10.17
N TYR A 71 3.27 10.17 -9.73
CA TYR A 71 2.65 9.41 -8.65
C TYR A 71 3.41 9.52 -7.32
N LYS A 72 4.25 10.57 -7.17
CA LYS A 72 5.00 10.83 -5.95
C LYS A 72 4.09 10.80 -4.72
N GLY A 73 4.40 9.96 -3.73
CA GLY A 73 3.63 9.87 -2.49
C GLY A 73 2.44 8.91 -2.56
N ILE A 74 2.18 8.23 -3.69
CA ILE A 74 1.20 7.15 -3.78
C ILE A 74 1.89 5.81 -3.56
N LEU A 75 1.45 5.09 -2.54
CA LEU A 75 1.93 3.74 -2.23
C LEU A 75 1.06 2.68 -2.93
N VAL A 76 -0.26 2.83 -2.90
CA VAL A 76 -1.21 1.92 -3.55
C VAL A 76 -2.22 2.73 -4.35
N TRP A 77 -2.44 2.33 -5.60
CA TRP A 77 -3.52 2.78 -6.44
C TRP A 77 -4.37 1.59 -6.87
N ASN A 78 -5.58 1.51 -6.34
CA ASN A 78 -6.58 0.56 -6.79
C ASN A 78 -7.48 1.23 -7.83
N ASP A 79 -7.51 0.69 -9.04
CA ASP A 79 -8.28 1.28 -10.13
C ASP A 79 -9.79 1.25 -9.86
N GLY A 80 -10.38 2.43 -9.66
CA GLY A 80 -11.82 2.59 -9.41
C GLY A 80 -12.71 2.36 -10.64
N LYS A 81 -12.11 2.18 -11.82
CA LYS A 81 -12.78 1.88 -13.10
C LYS A 81 -12.51 0.46 -13.61
N GLY A 82 -11.70 -0.32 -12.91
CA GLY A 82 -11.48 -1.72 -13.25
C GLY A 82 -12.75 -2.57 -13.06
N SER A 83 -12.69 -3.82 -13.47
CA SER A 83 -13.80 -4.78 -13.46
C SER A 83 -14.23 -5.18 -12.05
N ASN A 84 -13.37 -5.01 -11.05
CA ASN A 84 -13.66 -5.24 -9.64
C ASN A 84 -13.10 -4.10 -8.78
N PRO A 85 -13.71 -2.91 -8.83
CA PRO A 85 -13.18 -1.76 -8.12
C PRO A 85 -13.40 -1.85 -6.60
N SER A 86 -14.18 -2.84 -6.16
CA SER A 86 -14.36 -3.23 -4.75
C SER A 86 -13.25 -4.14 -4.22
N ALA A 87 -12.27 -4.52 -5.06
CA ALA A 87 -11.12 -5.32 -4.64
C ALA A 87 -10.47 -4.75 -3.38
N GLN A 88 -10.27 -5.62 -2.39
CA GLN A 88 -9.78 -5.22 -1.08
C GLN A 88 -8.28 -4.97 -1.14
N VAL A 89 -7.83 -3.97 -0.38
CA VAL A 89 -6.42 -3.71 -0.12
C VAL A 89 -6.16 -3.97 1.35
N THR A 90 -5.45 -5.05 1.66
CA THR A 90 -5.06 -5.42 3.02
C THR A 90 -3.56 -5.28 3.18
N LEU A 91 -3.13 -4.46 4.13
CA LEU A 91 -1.73 -4.20 4.45
C LEU A 91 -1.52 -4.39 5.96
N GLY A 92 -0.45 -5.05 6.37
CA GLY A 92 -0.08 -5.13 7.79
C GLY A 92 -0.15 -6.52 8.39
N GLY A 93 -0.16 -6.61 9.72
CA GLY A 93 -0.20 -7.88 10.46
C GLY A 93 1.16 -8.58 10.62
N GLN A 94 2.26 -7.90 10.29
CA GLN A 94 3.63 -8.42 10.40
C GLN A 94 4.29 -8.19 11.75
N VAL A 95 5.38 -8.92 12.03
CA VAL A 95 6.25 -8.60 13.18
C VAL A 95 6.93 -7.24 13.01
N SER A 96 7.37 -6.88 11.80
CA SER A 96 7.92 -5.55 11.51
C SER A 96 7.14 -4.90 10.37
N LEU A 97 6.48 -3.78 10.66
CA LEU A 97 5.72 -2.98 9.72
C LEU A 97 6.35 -1.58 9.61
N ASP A 98 6.69 -1.15 8.40
CA ASP A 98 7.10 0.23 8.11
C ASP A 98 6.51 0.63 6.75
N ILE A 99 5.36 1.28 6.80
CA ILE A 99 4.66 1.72 5.59
C ILE A 99 4.47 3.23 5.61
N ALA A 100 4.70 3.86 4.45
CA ALA A 100 4.48 5.29 4.29
C ALA A 100 3.92 5.65 2.92
N GLY A 101 2.98 6.58 2.89
CA GLY A 101 2.40 7.13 1.67
C GLY A 101 0.88 6.98 1.56
N THR A 102 0.36 7.37 0.40
CA THR A 102 -1.08 7.45 0.17
C THR A 102 -1.62 6.16 -0.46
N ILE A 103 -2.72 5.65 0.10
CA ILE A 103 -3.49 4.51 -0.40
C ILE A 103 -4.77 5.06 -1.01
N TYR A 104 -4.92 4.90 -2.33
CA TYR A 104 -6.11 5.27 -3.07
C TYR A 104 -6.91 4.02 -3.44
N SER A 105 -8.11 3.87 -2.86
CA SER A 105 -9.04 2.78 -3.18
C SER A 105 -10.48 3.30 -3.06
N PRO A 106 -11.00 3.99 -4.09
CA PRO A 106 -12.23 4.78 -3.97
C PRO A 106 -13.49 3.96 -3.72
N LYS A 107 -13.49 2.65 -4.06
CA LYS A 107 -14.66 1.76 -3.91
C LYS A 107 -14.37 0.47 -3.14
N GLY A 108 -13.11 0.15 -2.88
CA GLY A 108 -12.71 -1.05 -2.13
C GLY A 108 -12.49 -0.76 -0.66
N LEU A 109 -12.56 -1.81 0.17
CA LEU A 109 -12.16 -1.73 1.57
C LEU A 109 -10.64 -1.63 1.66
N VAL A 110 -10.15 -0.65 2.42
CA VAL A 110 -8.74 -0.60 2.83
C VAL A 110 -8.62 -1.09 4.26
N LYS A 111 -7.93 -2.21 4.45
CA LYS A 111 -7.69 -2.78 5.77
C LYS A 111 -6.22 -2.62 6.15
N LEU A 112 -5.98 -1.96 7.26
CA LEU A 112 -4.66 -1.82 7.88
C LEU A 112 -4.63 -2.64 9.17
N GLU A 113 -3.64 -3.52 9.26
CA GLU A 113 -3.45 -4.39 10.42
C GLU A 113 -2.17 -3.98 11.16
N GLY A 114 -2.27 -3.68 12.45
CA GLY A 114 -1.14 -3.37 13.31
C GLY A 114 -0.10 -4.50 13.32
N GLY A 115 1.18 -4.11 13.35
CA GLY A 115 2.29 -5.06 13.46
C GLY A 115 2.52 -5.51 14.90
N SER A 116 2.95 -6.75 15.11
CA SER A 116 3.15 -7.35 16.44
C SER A 116 4.47 -6.98 17.11
N GLY A 117 5.40 -6.33 16.41
CA GLY A 117 6.68 -5.88 16.95
C GLY A 117 6.71 -4.41 17.32
N VAL A 118 7.62 -4.08 18.25
CA VAL A 118 7.87 -2.73 18.75
C VAL A 118 8.41 -1.84 17.62
N GLY A 119 7.84 -0.64 17.45
CA GLY A 119 8.25 0.30 16.41
C GLY A 119 7.62 0.07 15.04
N SER A 120 6.48 -0.62 15.00
CA SER A 120 5.66 -0.74 13.78
C SER A 120 5.02 0.62 13.44
N THR A 121 5.38 1.19 12.29
CA THR A 121 4.92 2.52 11.84
C THR A 121 4.12 2.45 10.54
N ALA A 122 3.02 3.19 10.50
CA ALA A 122 2.19 3.38 9.33
C ALA A 122 1.90 4.87 9.10
N ALA A 123 2.85 5.58 8.47
CA ALA A 123 2.73 6.98 8.06
C ALA A 123 1.90 7.08 6.76
N VAL A 124 0.63 6.70 6.82
CA VAL A 124 -0.23 6.54 5.65
C VAL A 124 -1.39 7.53 5.60
N GLN A 125 -1.78 7.91 4.39
CA GLN A 125 -3.03 8.61 4.11
C GLN A 125 -3.95 7.69 3.32
N ILE A 126 -5.19 7.52 3.78
CA ILE A 126 -6.16 6.63 3.14
C ILE A 126 -7.24 7.45 2.47
N ILE A 127 -7.46 7.19 1.19
CA ILE A 127 -8.54 7.77 0.39
C ILE A 127 -9.38 6.60 -0.12
N ALA A 128 -10.40 6.25 0.66
CA ALA A 128 -11.28 5.13 0.38
C ALA A 128 -12.71 5.39 0.87
N TRP A 129 -13.67 4.63 0.34
CA TRP A 129 -15.05 4.67 0.82
C TRP A 129 -15.18 4.02 2.21
N GLN A 130 -14.48 2.90 2.40
CA GLN A 130 -14.40 2.19 3.67
C GLN A 130 -12.94 1.93 4.01
N PHE A 131 -12.61 2.15 5.28
CA PHE A 131 -11.34 1.74 5.84
C PHE A 131 -11.56 1.07 7.18
N ASP A 132 -10.73 0.09 7.48
CA ASP A 132 -10.69 -0.63 8.75
C ASP A 132 -9.26 -0.64 9.27
N VAL A 133 -9.10 -0.33 10.55
CA VAL A 133 -7.80 -0.35 11.23
C VAL A 133 -7.94 -1.33 12.38
N GLY A 134 -7.34 -2.50 12.20
CA GLY A 134 -7.34 -3.61 13.15
C GLY A 134 -5.93 -3.98 13.60
N GLY A 135 -5.82 -5.03 14.40
CA GLY A 135 -4.54 -5.63 14.79
C GLY A 135 -4.42 -5.88 16.29
N ASN A 136 -3.54 -6.81 16.67
CA ASN A 136 -3.36 -7.26 18.06
C ASN A 136 -2.31 -6.45 18.86
N ALA A 137 -1.69 -5.43 18.25
CA ALA A 137 -0.56 -4.71 18.82
C ALA A 137 -0.56 -3.23 18.43
N ASN A 138 0.35 -2.45 19.04
CA ASN A 138 0.45 -1.01 18.84
C ASN A 138 0.76 -0.65 17.38
N LEU A 139 -0.09 0.19 16.79
CA LEU A 139 0.12 0.81 15.49
C LEU A 139 0.42 2.30 15.69
N ASP A 140 1.63 2.72 15.36
CA ASP A 140 1.98 4.14 15.35
C ASP A 140 1.70 4.74 13.96
N MET A 141 0.92 5.82 13.91
CA MET A 141 0.51 6.48 12.66
C MET A 141 0.95 7.95 12.66
N PRO A 142 2.25 8.22 12.60
CA PRO A 142 2.75 9.59 12.62
C PRO A 142 2.34 10.32 11.33
N TYR A 143 1.96 11.58 11.48
CA TYR A 143 1.69 12.45 10.33
C TYR A 143 3.00 13.04 9.79
N ASP A 144 3.38 12.66 8.57
CA ASP A 144 4.51 13.25 7.83
C ASP A 144 4.05 13.78 6.46
N PRO A 145 3.88 15.11 6.28
CA PRO A 145 3.39 15.69 5.03
C PRO A 145 4.38 15.54 3.85
N THR A 146 5.63 15.18 4.10
CA THR A 146 6.65 15.01 3.05
C THR A 146 6.56 13.67 2.34
N GLN A 147 5.90 12.69 2.98
CA GLN A 147 5.74 11.32 2.47
C GLN A 147 4.37 11.07 1.83
N LEU A 148 3.43 12.01 1.95
CA LEU A 148 2.06 11.88 1.46
C LEU A 148 1.86 12.50 0.07
N TYR A 149 0.93 11.94 -0.71
CA TYR A 149 0.47 12.55 -1.95
C TYR A 149 -0.32 13.83 -1.64
N GLN A 150 0.16 14.95 -2.16
CA GLN A 150 -0.53 16.23 -2.03
C GLN A 150 -1.37 16.45 -3.29
N PHE A 151 -2.70 16.50 -3.15
CA PHE A 151 -3.50 17.14 -4.18
C PHE A 151 -3.14 18.63 -4.15
N PRO A 152 -2.64 19.23 -5.24
CA PRO A 152 -2.58 20.68 -5.32
C PRO A 152 -4.00 21.18 -5.08
N SER A 153 -4.15 21.91 -3.98
CA SER A 153 -5.41 22.33 -3.37
C SER A 153 -6.39 22.89 -4.40
N LYS A 154 -7.41 22.10 -4.77
CA LYS A 154 -8.73 22.67 -5.06
C LYS A 154 -9.40 22.80 -3.70
N GLY A 155 -9.35 24.01 -3.14
CA GLY A 155 -10.01 24.32 -1.89
C GLY A 155 -11.47 23.86 -1.94
N LEU A 156 -11.92 23.17 -0.89
CA LEU A 156 -13.33 23.03 -0.62
C LEU A 156 -13.81 24.41 -0.22
N VAL A 157 -14.41 25.16 -1.14
CA VAL A 157 -15.08 26.43 -0.84
C VAL A 157 -16.47 26.39 -1.47
N HIS A 158 -17.44 26.29 -0.56
CA HIS A 158 -18.90 26.37 -0.64
C HIS A 158 -19.64 25.27 -1.39
#